data_AF-A0A972A1Y4-F1
#
_entry.id   AF-A0A972A1Y4-F1
#
_cell.length_a   1.000
_cell.length_b   1.000
_cell.length_c   1.000
_cell.angle_alpha   90.00
_cell.angle_beta   90.00
_cell.angle_gamma   90.00
#
_symmetry.space_group_name_H-M   'P 1'
#
loop_
_entity.id
_entity.type
_entity.pdbx_description
1 polymer ?
#
loop_
_entity_poly.entity_id
_entity_poly.type
_entity_poly.pdbx_seq_one_letter_code
_entity_poly.pdbx_strand_id
1 'polypeptide(L)'
;MTLKELLKYEEIIIQCHDNPDADAIGSGFALYTFFKEEGKKVRLVYSGKAKITKPNLVILLKELSIPLEYMEETDISGVLITVDCQYGAGNVKKFKADNVAIIDHHRQEITNVPLSEIRYYLGSCSTLVWQMLEEEGFSVNRYPNIATALYYGLLTDTNNFTELNHPFDRDMKDTLAYDLNLIRKLKYSNLTIDELKIAGMALLGNSYDSVDRFSLVKTQPCDPNILGFIGDLAIQVDSVDVCVVYFEADTGIKFSVRSCVREVMACELAEYISEGIGSGGGHNDKAGGFIFKSELNRCYPGKNADQYLLARLKEYYENFTVIDCMIDKPDLTNMEIYKKRPLVQGYVKCTDIFKKGTPVIIRTLRCDMDNLLSDDDLYIVIGIKGDVHPILKDKFFKWYEATDEPFDIETPYFPHIIDKNTGSIVDLKPYAKKCVSTGEVYIYAKPLSKTTKLFTLWDRDTYMLGKPGDYLAVREDDENDAYIVSKDIFELTYKK
;
A
#
# COMPACT_ATOMS: atom_id res chain seq x y z
N MET A 1 24.37 -0.36 9.68
CA MET A 1 25.54 0.03 8.84
C MET A 1 25.81 1.51 9.05
N THR A 2 27.06 1.99 8.97
CA THR A 2 27.37 3.43 9.04
C THR A 2 27.97 3.96 7.73
N LEU A 3 27.92 5.28 7.49
CA LEU A 3 28.48 5.84 6.27
C LEU A 3 30.01 5.72 6.24
N LYS A 4 30.68 5.80 7.40
CA LYS A 4 32.13 5.55 7.52
C LYS A 4 32.54 4.17 7.03
N GLU A 5 31.72 3.13 7.19
CA GLU A 5 32.03 1.78 6.68
C GLU A 5 32.15 1.75 5.15
N LEU A 6 31.51 2.70 4.46
CA LEU A 6 31.53 2.83 3.00
C LEU A 6 32.73 3.65 2.49
N LEU A 7 33.45 4.38 3.36
CA LEU A 7 34.63 5.16 2.98
C LEU A 7 35.85 4.30 2.58
N LYS A 8 35.80 2.99 2.77
CA LYS A 8 36.82 2.07 2.25
C LYS A 8 36.79 1.95 0.73
N TYR A 9 35.67 2.32 0.08
CA TYR A 9 35.53 2.30 -1.37
C TYR A 9 35.95 3.66 -1.96
N GLU A 10 36.66 3.62 -3.09
CA GLU A 10 37.12 4.82 -3.79
C GLU A 10 36.07 5.37 -4.76
N GLU A 11 35.37 4.46 -5.43
CA GLU A 11 34.26 4.76 -6.34
C GLU A 11 32.94 4.41 -5.66
N ILE A 12 32.04 5.39 -5.60
CA ILE A 12 30.72 5.26 -4.97
C ILE A 12 29.67 5.71 -5.98
N ILE A 13 28.73 4.82 -6.30
CA ILE A 13 27.58 5.15 -7.13
C ILE A 13 26.35 5.10 -6.25
N ILE A 14 25.62 6.21 -6.19
CA ILE A 14 24.37 6.33 -5.46
C ILE A 14 23.24 6.27 -6.49
N GLN A 15 22.41 5.24 -6.39
CA GLN A 15 21.32 4.97 -7.31
C GLN A 15 19.97 5.20 -6.62
N CYS A 16 19.19 6.14 -7.14
CA CYS A 16 17.77 6.27 -6.83
C CYS A 16 16.94 5.23 -7.61
N HIS A 17 15.68 5.02 -7.22
CA HIS A 17 14.73 4.17 -7.96
C HIS A 17 14.42 4.71 -9.37
N ASP A 18 13.74 3.90 -10.20
CA ASP A 18 13.56 4.15 -11.64
C ASP A 18 12.70 5.37 -11.99
N ASN A 19 11.88 5.85 -11.05
CA ASN A 19 11.06 7.05 -11.22
C ASN A 19 11.25 7.94 -9.99
N PRO A 20 12.46 8.46 -9.77
CA PRO A 20 12.87 9.02 -8.50
C PRO A 20 11.96 10.19 -8.12
N ASP A 21 11.49 10.20 -6.89
CA ASP A 21 10.75 11.33 -6.33
C ASP A 21 11.66 12.29 -5.56
N ALA A 22 11.07 13.21 -4.81
CA ALA A 22 11.87 14.20 -4.08
C ALA A 22 12.66 13.58 -2.91
N ASP A 23 12.18 12.49 -2.31
CA ASP A 23 12.83 11.86 -1.16
C ASP A 23 14.06 11.08 -1.60
N ALA A 24 13.94 10.27 -2.67
CA ALA A 24 15.07 9.62 -3.29
C ALA A 24 16.14 10.61 -3.78
N ILE A 25 15.72 11.70 -4.44
CA ILE A 25 16.64 12.73 -4.96
C ILE A 25 17.32 13.48 -3.81
N GLY A 26 16.57 13.86 -2.77
CA GLY A 26 17.11 14.58 -1.61
C GLY A 26 18.10 13.74 -0.83
N SER A 27 17.72 12.51 -0.50
CA SER A 27 18.56 11.51 0.17
C SER A 27 19.84 11.22 -0.61
N GLY A 28 19.71 10.96 -1.92
CA GLY A 28 20.85 10.71 -2.79
C GLY A 28 21.79 11.90 -2.92
N PHE A 29 21.26 13.12 -2.98
CA PHE A 29 22.07 14.34 -3.06
C PHE A 29 22.87 14.63 -1.77
N ALA A 30 22.27 14.32 -0.61
CA ALA A 30 22.93 14.45 0.68
C ALA A 30 24.10 13.46 0.81
N LEU A 31 23.86 12.18 0.49
CA LEU A 31 24.91 11.15 0.44
C LEU A 31 26.01 11.51 -0.58
N TYR A 32 25.62 11.98 -1.77
CA TYR A 32 26.56 12.40 -2.81
C TYR A 32 27.53 13.45 -2.28
N THR A 33 27.00 14.46 -1.61
CA THR A 33 27.83 15.56 -1.11
C THR A 33 28.72 15.11 0.04
N PHE A 34 28.22 14.32 0.98
CA PHE A 34 29.02 13.75 2.07
C PHE A 34 30.24 12.98 1.54
N PHE A 35 30.03 12.01 0.67
CA PHE A 35 31.13 11.20 0.14
C PHE A 35 32.10 12.01 -0.72
N LYS A 36 31.61 13.05 -1.40
CA LYS A 36 32.46 13.95 -2.19
C LYS A 36 33.35 14.83 -1.29
N GLU A 37 32.84 15.32 -0.17
CA GLU A 37 33.61 16.07 0.83
C GLU A 37 34.67 15.18 1.51
N GLU A 38 34.39 13.88 1.65
CA GLU A 38 35.36 12.85 2.07
C GLU A 38 36.35 12.43 0.96
N GLY A 39 36.35 13.15 -0.18
CA GLY A 39 37.32 12.98 -1.26
C GLY A 39 37.07 11.79 -2.18
N LYS A 40 35.88 11.17 -2.17
CA LYS A 40 35.55 10.02 -3.01
C LYS A 40 35.14 10.40 -4.42
N LYS A 41 35.22 9.44 -5.35
CA LYS A 41 34.66 9.55 -6.70
C LYS A 41 33.21 9.13 -6.67
N VAL A 42 32.31 10.12 -6.62
CA VAL A 42 30.88 9.89 -6.42
C VAL A 42 30.08 10.23 -7.67
N ARG A 43 29.11 9.39 -8.00
CA ARG A 43 28.07 9.67 -9.01
C ARG A 43 26.70 9.46 -8.40
N LEU A 44 25.76 10.34 -8.74
CA LEU A 44 24.36 10.23 -8.35
C LEU A 44 23.53 9.93 -9.60
N VAL A 45 22.84 8.80 -9.61
CA VAL A 45 22.25 8.24 -10.82
C VAL A 45 20.83 7.73 -10.58
N TYR A 46 20.06 7.60 -11.65
CA TYR A 46 18.81 6.84 -11.68
C TYR A 46 18.67 6.16 -13.05
N SER A 47 17.78 5.17 -13.13
CA SER A 47 17.43 4.49 -14.37
C SER A 47 15.94 4.57 -14.62
N GLY A 48 15.38 3.68 -15.45
CA GLY A 48 13.95 3.55 -15.65
C GLY A 48 13.55 3.56 -17.13
N LYS A 49 12.26 3.77 -17.38
CA LYS A 49 11.72 3.78 -18.75
C LYS A 49 11.83 5.14 -19.43
N ALA A 50 11.96 6.21 -18.64
CA ALA A 50 11.96 7.58 -19.12
C ALA A 50 12.73 8.48 -18.16
N LYS A 51 13.19 9.62 -18.68
CA LYS A 51 13.80 10.68 -17.87
C LYS A 51 12.73 11.44 -17.08
N ILE A 52 13.14 12.04 -15.96
CA ILE A 52 12.28 12.91 -15.14
C ILE A 52 11.75 14.08 -15.98
N THR A 53 10.43 14.18 -16.05
CA THR A 53 9.71 15.29 -16.71
C THR A 53 8.83 16.09 -15.75
N LYS A 54 8.59 15.58 -14.54
CA LYS A 54 7.70 16.20 -13.55
C LYS A 54 8.20 17.60 -13.18
N PRO A 55 7.40 18.68 -13.31
CA PRO A 55 7.92 20.04 -13.26
C PRO A 55 8.59 20.43 -11.94
N ASN A 56 8.03 20.04 -10.80
CA ASN A 56 8.62 20.29 -9.48
C ASN A 56 10.00 19.64 -9.35
N LEU A 57 10.20 18.40 -9.83
CA LEU A 57 11.48 17.71 -9.77
C LEU A 57 12.50 18.33 -10.74
N VAL A 58 12.08 18.73 -11.94
CA VAL A 58 12.95 19.45 -12.88
C VAL A 58 13.42 20.79 -12.29
N ILE A 59 12.52 21.52 -11.60
CA ILE A 59 12.86 22.74 -10.88
C ILE A 59 13.83 22.43 -9.72
N LEU A 60 13.57 21.38 -8.92
CA LEU A 60 14.42 20.96 -7.81
C LEU A 60 15.86 20.71 -8.29
N LEU A 61 16.03 19.87 -9.31
CA LEU A 61 17.34 19.53 -9.88
C LEU A 61 18.09 20.78 -10.37
N LYS A 62 17.37 21.69 -11.04
CA LYS A 62 17.95 22.92 -11.60
C LYS A 62 18.34 23.94 -10.53
N GLU A 63 17.41 24.29 -9.64
CA GLU A 63 17.62 25.36 -8.65
C GLU A 63 18.64 24.95 -7.59
N LEU A 64 18.73 23.65 -7.26
CA LEU A 64 19.71 23.13 -6.29
C LEU A 64 21.01 22.62 -6.94
N SER A 65 21.11 22.65 -8.28
CA SER A 65 22.26 22.14 -9.06
C SER A 65 22.62 20.69 -8.72
N ILE A 66 21.60 19.84 -8.59
CA ILE A 66 21.77 18.43 -8.23
C ILE A 66 22.35 17.66 -9.42
N PRO A 67 23.51 16.99 -9.29
CA PRO A 67 24.17 16.28 -10.38
C PRO A 67 23.58 14.87 -10.58
N LEU A 68 22.26 14.78 -10.75
CA LEU A 68 21.56 13.52 -10.99
C LEU A 68 21.62 13.13 -12.47
N GLU A 69 22.16 11.96 -12.76
CA GLU A 69 22.37 11.45 -14.11
C GLU A 69 21.40 10.29 -14.45
N TYR A 70 20.77 10.34 -15.63
CA TYR A 70 20.02 9.20 -16.15
C TYR A 70 20.98 8.20 -16.81
N MET A 71 20.93 6.94 -16.38
CA MET A 71 21.78 5.87 -16.89
C MET A 71 20.97 4.61 -17.19
N GLU A 72 21.25 3.98 -18.32
CA GLU A 72 20.60 2.72 -18.68
C GLU A 72 21.36 1.52 -18.13
N GLU A 73 22.67 1.43 -18.33
CA GLU A 73 23.50 0.33 -17.84
C GLU A 73 24.90 0.81 -17.47
N THR A 74 25.49 0.16 -16.46
CA THR A 74 26.90 0.32 -16.09
C THR A 74 27.36 -0.88 -15.28
N ASP A 75 28.64 -1.23 -15.44
CA ASP A 75 29.34 -2.10 -14.50
C ASP A 75 29.99 -1.25 -13.41
N ILE A 76 29.86 -1.66 -12.16
CA ILE A 76 30.29 -0.87 -10.99
C ILE A 76 31.39 -1.64 -10.26
N SER A 77 32.61 -1.07 -10.25
CA SER A 77 33.78 -1.68 -9.61
C SER A 77 33.93 -1.33 -8.11
N GLY A 78 33.29 -0.25 -7.67
CA GLY A 78 33.30 0.21 -6.27
C GLY A 78 32.14 -0.35 -5.45
N VAL A 79 31.40 0.55 -4.80
CA VAL A 79 30.13 0.22 -4.13
C VAL A 79 28.96 0.93 -4.80
N LEU A 80 27.87 0.17 -4.98
CA LEU A 80 26.56 0.69 -5.36
C LEU A 80 25.73 0.89 -4.09
N ILE A 81 25.31 2.12 -3.81
CA ILE A 81 24.37 2.45 -2.75
C ILE A 81 23.00 2.66 -3.40
N THR A 82 22.03 1.80 -3.15
CA THR A 82 20.63 2.11 -3.49
C THR A 82 20.03 2.94 -2.38
N VAL A 83 19.41 4.05 -2.75
CA VAL A 83 18.80 5.00 -1.81
C VAL A 83 17.31 5.10 -2.09
N ASP A 84 16.51 5.05 -1.02
CA ASP A 84 15.05 5.06 -1.08
C ASP A 84 14.47 3.93 -1.95
N CYS A 85 15.23 2.83 -2.03
CA CYS A 85 14.88 1.60 -2.71
C CYS A 85 15.87 0.49 -2.35
N GLN A 86 15.45 -0.74 -2.59
CA GLN A 86 16.22 -1.93 -2.23
C GLN A 86 16.77 -2.60 -3.48
N TYR A 87 18.05 -2.99 -3.43
CA TYR A 87 18.74 -3.55 -4.57
C TYR A 87 18.04 -4.80 -5.14
N GLY A 88 17.56 -4.68 -6.38
CA GLY A 88 16.85 -5.75 -7.09
C GLY A 88 15.34 -5.83 -6.83
N ALA A 89 14.77 -4.88 -6.08
CA ALA A 89 13.33 -4.70 -5.96
C ALA A 89 12.69 -4.26 -7.30
N GLY A 90 11.36 -4.39 -7.40
CA GLY A 90 10.63 -4.16 -8.64
C GLY A 90 10.65 -2.72 -9.18
N ASN A 91 11.03 -1.74 -8.34
CA ASN A 91 11.05 -0.32 -8.66
C ASN A 91 12.46 0.22 -9.01
N VAL A 92 13.49 -0.62 -9.05
CA VAL A 92 14.86 -0.20 -9.34
C VAL A 92 15.54 -1.11 -10.36
N LYS A 93 16.09 -0.54 -11.42
CA LYS A 93 16.89 -1.30 -12.39
C LYS A 93 18.13 -1.85 -11.71
N LYS A 94 18.27 -3.17 -11.73
CA LYS A 94 19.42 -3.85 -11.14
C LYS A 94 20.70 -3.59 -11.96
N PHE A 95 21.61 -2.78 -11.43
CA PHE A 95 22.96 -2.66 -11.94
C PHE A 95 23.87 -3.78 -11.42
N LYS A 96 24.85 -4.17 -12.22
CA LYS A 96 25.84 -5.16 -11.83
C LYS A 96 26.91 -4.48 -10.99
N ALA A 97 27.05 -4.93 -9.74
CA ALA A 97 28.01 -4.40 -8.78
C ALA A 97 28.56 -5.52 -7.90
N ASP A 98 29.84 -5.43 -7.57
CA ASP A 98 30.50 -6.40 -6.67
C ASP A 98 30.17 -6.13 -5.20
N ASN A 99 29.96 -4.86 -4.84
CA ASN A 99 29.56 -4.44 -3.50
C ASN A 99 28.28 -3.60 -3.58
N VAL A 100 27.32 -3.91 -2.71
CA VAL A 100 26.03 -3.24 -2.66
C VAL A 100 25.75 -2.81 -1.23
N ALA A 101 25.21 -1.61 -1.07
CA ALA A 101 24.63 -1.10 0.15
C ALA A 101 23.19 -0.59 -0.10
N ILE A 102 22.33 -0.72 0.90
CA ILE A 102 20.93 -0.25 0.86
C ILE A 102 20.70 0.75 1.99
N ILE A 103 20.14 1.91 1.66
CA ILE A 103 19.64 2.90 2.63
C ILE A 103 18.19 3.20 2.26
N ASP A 104 17.25 2.79 3.09
CA ASP A 104 15.82 2.81 2.74
C ASP A 104 14.91 2.96 3.97
N HIS A 105 13.70 3.46 3.77
CA HIS A 105 12.64 3.52 4.79
C HIS A 105 11.37 2.75 4.38
N HIS A 106 11.39 2.04 3.26
CA HIS A 106 10.30 1.13 2.94
C HIS A 106 10.38 -0.14 3.78
N ARG A 107 9.30 -0.94 3.76
CA ARG A 107 9.32 -2.25 4.39
C ARG A 107 10.38 -3.13 3.72
N GLN A 108 11.09 -3.90 4.52
CA GLN A 108 12.17 -4.73 4.01
C GLN A 108 11.62 -5.83 3.09
N GLU A 109 12.09 -5.82 1.84
CA GLU A 109 11.83 -6.84 0.81
C GLU A 109 13.07 -7.71 0.57
N ILE A 110 14.27 -7.13 0.70
CA ILE A 110 15.55 -7.75 0.42
C ILE A 110 16.32 -8.00 1.73
N THR A 111 16.72 -9.25 1.95
CA THR A 111 17.40 -9.69 3.20
C THR A 111 18.84 -10.14 3.00
N ASN A 112 19.29 -10.31 1.76
CA ASN A 112 20.59 -10.90 1.43
C ASN A 112 21.68 -9.87 1.11
N VAL A 113 21.50 -8.60 1.52
CA VAL A 113 22.50 -7.53 1.38
C VAL A 113 22.99 -7.12 2.77
N PRO A 114 24.22 -7.51 3.19
CA PRO A 114 24.70 -7.27 4.55
C PRO A 114 24.85 -5.79 4.92
N LEU A 115 25.23 -4.96 3.95
CA LEU A 115 25.32 -3.50 4.12
C LEU A 115 23.94 -2.90 3.88
N SER A 116 23.00 -3.11 4.80
CA SER A 116 21.67 -2.51 4.70
C SER A 116 21.36 -1.72 5.96
N GLU A 117 20.81 -0.52 5.78
CA GLU A 117 20.21 0.29 6.82
C GLU A 117 18.77 0.60 6.38
N ILE A 118 17.82 -0.12 6.96
CA ILE A 118 16.40 0.01 6.60
C ILE A 118 15.61 0.36 7.85
N ARG A 119 14.98 1.55 7.88
CA ARG A 119 14.27 2.08 9.06
C ARG A 119 12.83 2.45 8.70
N TYR A 120 11.98 1.43 8.58
CA TYR A 120 10.66 1.63 7.99
C TYR A 120 9.65 2.43 8.81
N TYR A 121 9.98 2.69 10.07
CA TYR A 121 9.18 3.51 10.97
C TYR A 121 9.41 5.02 10.80
N LEU A 122 10.38 5.43 9.96
CA LEU A 122 10.61 6.83 9.62
C LEU A 122 9.70 7.28 8.49
N GLY A 123 9.26 8.53 8.55
CA GLY A 123 8.37 9.10 7.55
C GLY A 123 9.00 9.32 6.18
N SER A 124 10.34 9.29 6.08
CA SER A 124 11.05 9.33 4.79
C SER A 124 12.50 8.84 4.89
N CYS A 125 13.09 8.45 3.76
CA CYS A 125 14.52 8.15 3.62
C CYS A 125 15.37 9.41 3.85
N SER A 126 14.86 10.62 3.58
CA SER A 126 15.57 11.87 3.91
C SER A 126 15.84 12.00 5.41
N THR A 127 14.91 11.58 6.29
CA THR A 127 15.15 11.54 7.74
C THR A 127 16.25 10.55 8.09
N LEU A 128 16.22 9.36 7.49
CA LEU A 128 17.26 8.34 7.71
C LEU A 128 18.64 8.89 7.34
N VAL A 129 18.78 9.45 6.14
CA VAL A 129 20.05 10.00 5.66
C VAL A 129 20.49 11.19 6.51
N TRP A 130 19.58 12.10 6.90
CA TRP A 130 19.90 13.19 7.81
C TRP A 130 20.48 12.67 9.12
N GLN A 131 19.84 11.66 9.73
CA GLN A 131 20.32 11.08 10.99
C GLN A 131 21.71 10.44 10.80
N MET A 132 21.91 9.67 9.74
CA MET A 132 23.21 9.05 9.46
C MET A 132 24.31 10.10 9.27
N LEU A 133 24.01 11.25 8.64
CA LEU A 133 24.97 12.33 8.47
C LEU A 133 25.33 13.01 9.80
N GLU A 134 24.33 13.28 10.65
CA GLU A 134 24.56 13.85 11.98
C GLU A 134 25.37 12.91 12.88
N GLU A 135 25.12 11.60 12.81
CA GLU A 135 25.91 10.57 13.51
C GLU A 135 27.39 10.56 13.08
N GLU A 136 27.67 10.95 11.83
CA GLU A 136 29.05 11.10 11.33
C GLU A 136 29.68 12.47 11.61
N GLY A 137 28.91 13.41 12.21
CA GLY A 137 29.33 14.78 12.48
C GLY A 137 29.27 15.70 11.26
N PHE A 138 28.56 15.30 10.20
CA PHE A 138 28.35 16.10 9.00
C PHE A 138 27.15 17.04 9.19
N SER A 139 27.43 18.29 9.55
CA SER A 139 26.39 19.31 9.78
C SER A 139 25.69 19.71 8.46
N VAL A 140 24.49 19.18 8.22
CA VAL A 140 23.71 19.41 6.99
C VAL A 140 23.42 20.91 6.75
N ASN A 141 23.19 21.68 7.81
CA ASN A 141 22.91 23.12 7.71
C ASN A 141 24.07 23.97 7.15
N ARG A 142 25.28 23.40 7.00
CA ARG A 142 26.39 24.06 6.28
C ARG A 142 26.21 24.02 4.75
N TYR A 143 25.27 23.21 4.27
CA TYR A 143 24.97 23.00 2.86
C TYR A 143 23.48 23.28 2.59
N PRO A 144 23.08 24.56 2.41
CA PRO A 144 21.67 24.94 2.30
C PRO A 144 20.88 24.21 1.20
N ASN A 145 21.54 23.85 0.10
CA ASN A 145 20.90 23.08 -0.97
C ASN A 145 20.55 21.66 -0.52
N ILE A 146 21.41 21.02 0.28
CA ILE A 146 21.12 19.69 0.85
C ILE A 146 20.00 19.80 1.86
N ALA A 147 20.07 20.77 2.77
CA ALA A 147 19.01 21.01 3.75
C ALA A 147 17.65 21.24 3.07
N THR A 148 17.63 21.98 1.97
CA THR A 148 16.41 22.21 1.18
C THR A 148 15.91 20.95 0.47
N ALA A 149 16.81 20.15 -0.12
CA ALA A 149 16.43 18.91 -0.80
C ALA A 149 15.86 17.87 0.19
N LEU A 150 16.55 17.65 1.31
CA LEU A 150 16.12 16.75 2.37
C LEU A 150 14.80 17.19 3.02
N TYR A 151 14.62 18.50 3.28
CA TYR A 151 13.35 19.02 3.76
C TYR A 151 12.22 18.78 2.76
N TYR A 152 12.49 18.95 1.45
CA TYR A 152 11.48 18.71 0.43
C TYR A 152 11.10 17.23 0.33
N GLY A 153 12.08 16.32 0.43
CA GLY A 153 11.86 14.88 0.51
C GLY A 153 10.95 14.50 1.67
N LEU A 154 11.30 14.92 2.89
CA LEU A 154 10.47 14.68 4.07
C LEU A 154 9.04 15.23 3.90
N LEU A 155 8.90 16.45 3.37
CA LEU A 155 7.60 17.08 3.15
C LEU A 155 6.71 16.27 2.20
N THR A 156 7.26 15.76 1.11
CA THR A 156 6.48 15.03 0.10
C THR A 156 6.08 13.66 0.60
N ASP A 157 6.99 12.96 1.28
CA ASP A 157 6.82 11.56 1.64
C ASP A 157 5.90 11.38 2.86
N THR A 158 5.85 12.40 3.74
CA THR A 158 4.89 12.46 4.85
C THR A 158 3.57 13.14 4.48
N ASN A 159 3.23 13.17 3.18
CA ASN A 159 1.99 13.74 2.67
C ASN A 159 1.71 15.16 3.20
N ASN A 160 2.64 16.09 2.96
CA ASN A 160 2.62 17.45 3.49
C ASN A 160 2.58 17.52 5.03
N PHE A 161 3.31 16.61 5.70
CA PHE A 161 3.37 16.45 7.15
C PHE A 161 2.09 15.97 7.82
N THR A 162 1.07 15.55 7.07
CA THR A 162 -0.13 14.94 7.66
C THR A 162 0.17 13.57 8.27
N GLU A 163 1.21 12.90 7.78
CA GLU A 163 1.67 11.59 8.25
C GLU A 163 2.99 11.69 9.04
N LEU A 164 3.32 12.88 9.54
CA LEU A 164 4.54 13.15 10.31
C LEU A 164 4.41 12.68 11.76
N ASN A 165 4.83 11.44 12.04
CA ASN A 165 4.63 10.81 13.34
C ASN A 165 5.91 10.68 14.17
N HIS A 166 7.02 10.25 13.57
CA HIS A 166 8.23 9.90 14.31
C HIS A 166 8.93 11.16 14.89
N PRO A 167 9.53 11.09 16.10
CA PRO A 167 10.29 12.20 16.66
C PRO A 167 11.41 12.71 15.75
N PHE A 168 12.20 11.81 15.15
CA PHE A 168 13.29 12.23 14.25
C PHE A 168 12.81 13.00 13.02
N ASP A 169 11.63 12.68 12.47
CA ASP A 169 11.07 13.45 11.36
C ASP A 169 10.74 14.89 11.79
N ARG A 170 10.19 15.04 13.00
CA ARG A 170 9.89 16.35 13.60
C ARG A 170 11.17 17.13 13.90
N ASP A 171 12.17 16.47 14.47
CA ASP A 171 13.46 17.08 14.79
C ASP A 171 14.15 17.58 13.51
N MET A 172 14.17 16.77 12.47
CA MET A 172 14.70 17.15 11.16
C MET A 172 13.95 18.37 10.59
N LYS A 173 12.61 18.32 10.57
CA LYS A 173 11.75 19.42 10.09
C LYS A 173 12.07 20.73 10.82
N ASP A 174 12.27 20.69 12.13
CA ASP A 174 12.48 21.88 12.95
C ASP A 174 13.95 22.36 12.94
N THR A 175 14.90 21.49 12.58
CA THR A 175 16.35 21.78 12.59
C THR A 175 16.88 22.29 11.25
N LEU A 176 16.35 21.81 10.12
CA LEU A 176 16.93 22.13 8.82
C LEU A 176 16.74 23.60 8.43
N ALA A 177 17.83 24.24 8.01
CA ALA A 177 17.85 25.59 7.46
C ALA A 177 17.64 25.54 5.93
N TYR A 178 16.38 25.46 5.50
CA TYR A 178 15.99 25.33 4.09
C TYR A 178 15.51 26.64 3.46
N ASP A 179 15.50 26.71 2.13
CA ASP A 179 14.89 27.81 1.38
C ASP A 179 13.37 27.67 1.30
N LEU A 180 12.66 28.41 2.16
CA LEU A 180 11.20 28.43 2.21
C LEU A 180 10.54 28.87 0.89
N ASN A 181 11.16 29.78 0.14
CA ASN A 181 10.58 30.26 -1.13
C ASN A 181 10.68 29.18 -2.20
N LEU A 182 11.82 28.48 -2.26
CA LEU A 182 11.97 27.35 -3.17
C LEU A 182 11.01 26.22 -2.79
N ILE A 183 10.88 25.85 -1.51
CA ILE A 183 9.89 24.85 -1.07
C ILE A 183 8.48 25.25 -1.51
N ARG A 184 8.06 26.50 -1.29
CA ARG A 184 6.75 26.99 -1.74
C ARG A 184 6.60 26.84 -3.26
N LYS A 185 7.60 27.24 -4.04
CA LYS A 185 7.59 27.10 -5.51
C LYS A 185 7.42 25.63 -5.91
N LEU A 186 8.18 24.72 -5.30
CA LEU A 186 8.15 23.29 -5.59
C LEU A 186 6.79 22.66 -5.27
N LYS A 187 6.21 22.99 -4.10
CA LYS A 187 4.87 22.51 -3.68
C LYS A 187 3.77 22.82 -4.69
N TYR A 188 3.85 23.95 -5.37
CA TYR A 188 2.81 24.42 -6.29
C TYR A 188 3.14 24.19 -7.77
N SER A 189 4.31 23.66 -8.10
CA SER A 189 4.76 23.44 -9.48
C SER A 189 4.54 21.99 -9.93
N ASN A 190 3.33 21.44 -9.76
CA ASN A 190 3.05 20.04 -10.07
C ASN A 190 2.60 19.78 -11.52
N LEU A 191 2.17 20.83 -12.22
CA LEU A 191 1.54 20.72 -13.55
C LEU A 191 2.26 21.59 -14.56
N THR A 192 2.40 21.06 -15.77
CA THR A 192 2.71 21.84 -16.97
C THR A 192 1.48 22.60 -17.47
N ILE A 193 1.69 23.58 -18.34
CA ILE A 193 0.60 24.33 -18.97
C ILE A 193 -0.29 23.42 -19.83
N ASP A 194 0.28 22.40 -20.45
CA ASP A 194 -0.49 21.47 -21.29
C ASP A 194 -1.29 20.48 -20.44
N GLU A 195 -0.75 19.99 -19.33
CA GLU A 195 -1.50 19.19 -18.36
C GLU A 195 -2.65 19.99 -17.73
N LEU A 196 -2.45 21.28 -17.44
CA LEU A 196 -3.52 22.17 -16.98
C LEU A 196 -4.65 22.28 -18.02
N LYS A 197 -4.31 22.41 -19.31
CA LYS A 197 -5.31 22.44 -20.39
C LYS A 197 -6.04 21.09 -20.50
N ILE A 198 -5.32 19.97 -20.40
CA ILE A 198 -5.90 18.62 -20.44
C ILE A 198 -6.91 18.45 -19.30
N ALA A 199 -6.52 18.83 -18.07
CA ALA A 199 -7.41 18.78 -16.91
C ALA A 199 -8.64 19.69 -17.09
N GLY A 200 -8.45 20.93 -17.56
CA GLY A 200 -9.56 21.85 -17.82
C GLY A 200 -10.56 21.32 -18.85
N MET A 201 -10.08 20.74 -19.95
CA MET A 201 -10.95 20.13 -20.96
C MET A 201 -11.69 18.89 -20.42
N ALA A 202 -11.00 18.06 -19.64
CA ALA A 202 -11.58 16.86 -19.05
C ALA A 202 -12.75 17.19 -18.10
N LEU A 203 -12.56 18.16 -17.22
CA LEU A 203 -13.58 18.57 -16.23
C LEU A 203 -14.87 19.09 -16.88
N LEU A 204 -14.77 19.71 -18.07
CA LEU A 204 -15.93 20.15 -18.85
C LEU A 204 -16.69 19.00 -19.52
N GLY A 205 -16.01 17.89 -19.83
CA GLY A 205 -16.53 16.76 -20.61
C GLY A 205 -16.94 15.54 -19.77
N ASN A 206 -17.44 15.75 -18.55
CA ASN A 206 -17.80 14.67 -17.65
C ASN A 206 -19.20 14.07 -17.96
N SER A 207 -19.36 12.77 -17.74
CA SER A 207 -20.64 12.07 -17.71
C SER A 207 -21.01 11.78 -16.26
N TYR A 208 -22.04 12.44 -15.76
CA TYR A 208 -22.49 12.33 -14.38
C TYR A 208 -23.77 11.49 -14.28
N ASP A 209 -23.79 10.55 -13.33
CA ASP A 209 -24.98 9.82 -12.95
C ASP A 209 -25.52 10.32 -11.61
N SER A 210 -26.72 10.90 -11.61
CA SER A 210 -27.30 11.51 -10.42
C SER A 210 -27.94 10.53 -9.45
N VAL A 211 -28.18 9.29 -9.87
CA VAL A 211 -28.83 8.27 -9.04
C VAL A 211 -27.76 7.57 -8.18
N ASP A 212 -26.71 7.09 -8.84
CA ASP A 212 -25.60 6.39 -8.18
C ASP A 212 -24.47 7.34 -7.78
N ARG A 213 -24.61 8.64 -8.10
CA ARG A 213 -23.71 9.74 -7.71
C ARG A 213 -22.26 9.51 -8.13
N PHE A 214 -22.04 8.96 -9.32
CA PHE A 214 -20.68 8.80 -9.88
C PHE A 214 -20.45 9.72 -11.08
N SER A 215 -19.17 10.05 -11.33
CA SER A 215 -18.74 10.79 -12.51
C SER A 215 -17.70 10.01 -13.32
N LEU A 216 -17.93 9.86 -14.62
CA LEU A 216 -16.97 9.32 -15.57
C LEU A 216 -16.37 10.46 -16.41
N VAL A 217 -15.05 10.59 -16.38
CA VAL A 217 -14.32 11.70 -16.99
C VAL A 217 -13.32 11.16 -18.02
N LYS A 218 -13.49 11.53 -19.28
CA LYS A 218 -12.55 11.20 -20.35
C LYS A 218 -11.52 12.32 -20.54
N THR A 219 -10.26 11.96 -20.68
CA THR A 219 -9.16 12.91 -20.92
C THR A 219 -8.44 12.59 -22.22
N GLN A 220 -7.67 13.57 -22.71
CA GLN A 220 -6.63 13.28 -23.71
C GLN A 220 -5.51 12.43 -23.08
N PRO A 221 -4.72 11.68 -23.87
CA PRO A 221 -3.55 10.97 -23.37
C PRO A 221 -2.62 11.91 -22.58
N CYS A 222 -2.29 11.50 -21.36
CA CYS A 222 -1.48 12.28 -20.43
C CYS A 222 -0.65 11.36 -19.53
N ASP A 223 0.21 11.96 -18.70
CA ASP A 223 0.85 11.21 -17.62
C ASP A 223 -0.22 10.64 -16.67
N PRO A 224 -0.14 9.37 -16.23
CA PRO A 224 -1.13 8.77 -15.33
C PRO A 224 -1.39 9.55 -14.04
N ASN A 225 -0.41 10.32 -13.54
CA ASN A 225 -0.60 11.17 -12.36
C ASN A 225 -1.67 12.25 -12.59
N ILE A 226 -1.87 12.69 -13.83
CA ILE A 226 -2.87 13.68 -14.20
C ILE A 226 -4.29 13.12 -14.12
N LEU A 227 -4.49 11.82 -14.37
CA LEU A 227 -5.77 11.16 -14.11
C LEU A 227 -6.14 11.28 -12.63
N GLY A 228 -5.16 11.06 -11.76
CA GLY A 228 -5.31 11.22 -10.32
C GLY A 228 -5.66 12.64 -9.91
N PHE A 229 -4.93 13.63 -10.44
CA PHE A 229 -5.19 15.05 -10.19
C PHE A 229 -6.60 15.48 -10.60
N ILE A 230 -7.06 15.06 -11.79
CA ILE A 230 -8.42 15.35 -12.27
C ILE A 230 -9.45 14.68 -11.36
N GLY A 231 -9.19 13.44 -10.93
CA GLY A 231 -10.06 12.72 -9.99
C GLY A 231 -10.15 13.42 -8.64
N ASP A 232 -9.02 13.90 -8.10
CA ASP A 232 -8.97 14.63 -6.83
C ASP A 232 -9.76 15.96 -6.90
N LEU A 233 -9.88 16.58 -8.09
CA LEU A 233 -10.77 17.74 -8.30
C LEU A 233 -12.24 17.33 -8.45
N ALA A 234 -12.53 16.30 -9.25
CA ALA A 234 -13.88 15.87 -9.56
C ALA A 234 -14.62 15.32 -8.33
N ILE A 235 -13.92 14.62 -7.43
CA ILE A 235 -14.50 14.02 -6.21
C ILE A 235 -14.86 15.07 -5.14
N GLN A 236 -14.41 16.33 -5.28
CA GLN A 236 -14.78 17.42 -4.36
C GLN A 236 -16.16 18.02 -4.65
N VAL A 237 -16.81 17.58 -5.73
CA VAL A 237 -18.18 18.01 -6.05
C VAL A 237 -19.14 17.33 -5.06
N ASP A 238 -19.98 18.12 -4.39
CA ASP A 238 -20.90 17.68 -3.33
C ASP A 238 -21.85 16.54 -3.73
N SER A 239 -22.06 16.37 -5.02
CA SER A 239 -22.93 15.37 -5.63
C SER A 239 -22.21 14.17 -6.25
N VAL A 240 -20.87 14.11 -6.16
CA VAL A 240 -20.05 13.03 -6.70
C VAL A 240 -19.39 12.25 -5.56
N ASP A 241 -19.82 11.01 -5.37
CA ASP A 241 -19.31 10.09 -4.35
C ASP A 241 -18.16 9.22 -4.88
N VAL A 242 -18.17 8.96 -6.20
CA VAL A 242 -17.17 8.15 -6.91
C VAL A 242 -16.83 8.80 -8.24
N CYS A 243 -15.54 8.85 -8.59
CA CYS A 243 -15.09 9.35 -9.88
C CYS A 243 -14.13 8.37 -10.57
N VAL A 244 -14.37 8.10 -11.85
CA VAL A 244 -13.44 7.38 -12.72
C VAL A 244 -12.95 8.32 -13.80
N VAL A 245 -11.64 8.53 -13.88
CA VAL A 245 -10.99 9.35 -14.90
C VAL A 245 -10.16 8.43 -15.79
N TYR A 246 -10.26 8.55 -17.11
CA TYR A 246 -9.53 7.67 -18.03
C TYR A 246 -9.11 8.34 -19.33
N PHE A 247 -8.14 7.74 -20.00
CA PHE A 247 -7.85 7.99 -21.42
C PHE A 247 -7.57 6.70 -22.17
N GLU A 248 -7.74 6.75 -23.49
CA GLU A 248 -7.40 5.67 -24.41
C GLU A 248 -5.97 5.87 -24.93
N ALA A 249 -5.11 4.88 -24.66
CA ALA A 249 -3.80 4.73 -25.28
C ALA A 249 -3.87 3.71 -26.43
N ASP A 250 -2.81 3.62 -27.22
CA ASP A 250 -2.74 2.65 -28.32
C ASP A 250 -2.91 1.20 -27.85
N THR A 251 -2.40 0.88 -26.66
CA THR A 251 -2.41 -0.46 -26.08
C THR A 251 -3.68 -0.78 -25.28
N GLY A 252 -4.48 0.23 -24.89
CA GLY A 252 -5.57 0.02 -23.93
C GLY A 252 -6.04 1.29 -23.24
N ILE A 253 -6.87 1.12 -22.21
CA ILE A 253 -7.44 2.21 -21.42
C ILE A 253 -6.66 2.31 -20.11
N LYS A 254 -6.13 3.49 -19.80
CA LYS A 254 -5.60 3.80 -18.47
C LYS A 254 -6.66 4.57 -17.70
N PHE A 255 -6.90 4.18 -16.45
CA PHE A 255 -7.90 4.82 -15.61
C PHE A 255 -7.42 5.01 -14.17
N SER A 256 -8.02 6.00 -13.50
CA SER A 256 -7.87 6.30 -12.08
C SER A 256 -9.25 6.34 -11.45
N VAL A 257 -9.36 5.83 -10.23
CA VAL A 257 -10.59 5.79 -9.44
C VAL A 257 -10.39 6.62 -8.18
N ARG A 258 -11.41 7.39 -7.82
CA ARG A 258 -11.56 8.07 -6.52
C ARG A 258 -12.89 7.66 -5.89
N SER A 259 -12.88 7.46 -4.59
CA SER A 259 -14.09 7.27 -3.79
C SER A 259 -13.98 8.06 -2.50
N CYS A 260 -15.08 8.71 -2.10
CA CYS A 260 -15.19 9.39 -0.80
C CYS A 260 -16.29 8.76 0.09
N VAL A 261 -16.86 7.63 -0.33
CA VAL A 261 -17.88 6.88 0.42
C VAL A 261 -17.36 5.51 0.81
N ARG A 262 -17.69 5.07 2.03
CA ARG A 262 -17.20 3.81 2.58
C ARG A 262 -17.78 2.59 1.85
N GLU A 263 -18.95 2.72 1.22
CA GLU A 263 -19.64 1.65 0.51
C GLU A 263 -18.92 1.26 -0.79
N VAL A 264 -17.98 2.08 -1.28
CA VAL A 264 -17.24 1.82 -2.52
C VAL A 264 -15.74 2.00 -2.24
N MET A 265 -15.01 0.90 -2.11
CA MET A 265 -13.55 0.96 -2.12
C MET A 265 -13.05 1.15 -3.56
N ALA A 266 -12.21 2.15 -3.78
CA ALA A 266 -11.64 2.48 -5.07
C ALA A 266 -10.82 1.31 -5.65
N CYS A 267 -10.05 0.60 -4.82
CA CYS A 267 -9.29 -0.58 -5.21
C CYS A 267 -10.19 -1.71 -5.74
N GLU A 268 -11.26 -2.04 -5.02
CA GLU A 268 -12.25 -3.03 -5.46
C GLU A 268 -12.91 -2.61 -6.78
N LEU A 269 -13.34 -1.34 -6.89
CA LEU A 269 -13.97 -0.86 -8.11
C LEU A 269 -13.00 -0.94 -9.29
N ALA A 270 -11.72 -0.60 -9.10
CA ALA A 270 -10.69 -0.72 -10.13
C ALA A 270 -10.49 -2.18 -10.58
N GLU A 271 -10.47 -3.13 -9.64
CA GLU A 271 -10.44 -4.57 -9.96
C GLU A 271 -11.69 -4.99 -10.73
N TYR A 272 -12.88 -4.56 -10.29
CA TYR A 272 -14.14 -4.92 -10.92
C TYR A 272 -14.22 -4.42 -12.37
N ILE A 273 -13.87 -3.16 -12.65
CA ILE A 273 -13.94 -2.62 -14.02
C ILE A 273 -12.90 -3.23 -14.96
N SER A 274 -11.83 -3.81 -14.43
CA SER A 274 -10.75 -4.44 -15.22
C SER A 274 -10.80 -5.97 -15.25
N GLU A 275 -11.76 -6.58 -14.53
CA GLU A 275 -11.86 -8.03 -14.34
C GLU A 275 -11.84 -8.79 -15.68
N GLY A 276 -10.89 -9.72 -15.81
CA GLY A 276 -10.76 -10.61 -16.98
C GLY A 276 -10.18 -9.97 -18.24
N ILE A 277 -9.96 -8.65 -18.28
CA ILE A 277 -9.45 -7.94 -19.48
C ILE A 277 -8.34 -6.92 -19.17
N GLY A 278 -7.86 -6.88 -17.93
CA GLY A 278 -6.94 -5.86 -17.44
C GLY A 278 -6.43 -6.14 -16.04
N SER A 279 -5.89 -5.09 -15.42
CA SER A 279 -5.51 -5.08 -14.01
C SER A 279 -5.96 -3.78 -13.35
N GLY A 280 -6.35 -3.86 -12.08
CA GLY A 280 -6.72 -2.72 -11.26
C GLY A 280 -6.26 -2.96 -9.82
N GLY A 281 -6.06 -1.88 -9.07
CA GLY A 281 -5.64 -1.94 -7.68
C GLY A 281 -5.32 -0.57 -7.11
N GLY A 282 -5.05 -0.51 -5.81
CA GLY A 282 -4.74 0.71 -5.08
C GLY A 282 -5.22 0.65 -3.63
N HIS A 283 -5.63 1.80 -3.10
CA HIS A 283 -6.15 1.98 -1.76
C HIS A 283 -7.68 2.15 -1.75
N ASN A 284 -8.25 2.27 -0.55
CA ASN A 284 -9.69 2.36 -0.34
C ASN A 284 -10.32 3.61 -0.99
N ASP A 285 -9.61 4.73 -1.01
CA ASP A 285 -10.08 6.01 -1.54
C ASP A 285 -9.49 6.34 -2.93
N LYS A 286 -8.32 5.78 -3.27
CA LYS A 286 -7.61 6.05 -4.53
C LYS A 286 -7.07 4.78 -5.15
N ALA A 287 -7.43 4.54 -6.41
CA ALA A 287 -6.94 3.40 -7.16
C ALA A 287 -6.73 3.75 -8.63
N GLY A 288 -6.20 2.79 -9.39
CA GLY A 288 -6.08 2.92 -10.83
C GLY A 288 -5.92 1.56 -11.49
N GLY A 289 -5.80 1.58 -12.81
CA GLY A 289 -5.62 0.36 -13.55
C GLY A 289 -5.50 0.55 -15.05
N PHE A 290 -5.45 -0.59 -15.73
CA PHE A 290 -5.30 -0.69 -17.17
C PHE A 290 -6.20 -1.79 -17.74
N ILE A 291 -6.89 -1.49 -18.84
CA ILE A 291 -7.65 -2.47 -19.62
C ILE A 291 -6.98 -2.65 -20.98
N PHE A 292 -6.65 -3.87 -21.36
CA PHE A 292 -6.02 -4.16 -22.65
C PHE A 292 -7.02 -3.98 -23.80
N LYS A 293 -6.63 -3.22 -24.83
CA LYS A 293 -7.49 -2.98 -26.00
C LYS A 293 -7.86 -4.27 -26.73
N SER A 294 -6.92 -5.22 -26.81
CA SER A 294 -7.14 -6.53 -27.43
C SER A 294 -8.23 -7.31 -26.69
N GLU A 295 -8.18 -7.34 -25.37
CA GLU A 295 -9.12 -8.07 -24.53
C GLU A 295 -10.50 -7.40 -24.49
N LEU A 296 -10.54 -6.07 -24.45
CA LEU A 296 -11.80 -5.33 -24.57
C LEU A 296 -12.52 -5.67 -25.89
N ASN A 297 -11.80 -5.62 -27.01
CA ASN A 297 -12.37 -5.94 -28.32
C ASN A 297 -12.80 -7.41 -28.44
N ARG A 298 -12.10 -8.33 -27.77
CA ARG A 298 -12.39 -9.77 -27.77
C ARG A 298 -13.62 -10.10 -26.93
N CYS A 299 -13.69 -9.57 -25.71
CA CYS A 299 -14.76 -9.89 -24.75
C CYS A 299 -16.02 -9.03 -24.95
N TYR A 300 -15.89 -7.81 -25.47
CA TYR A 300 -16.96 -6.84 -25.64
C TYR A 300 -16.97 -6.24 -27.05
N PRO A 301 -17.18 -7.07 -28.10
CA PRO A 301 -17.09 -6.62 -29.48
C PRO A 301 -18.05 -5.47 -29.78
N GLY A 302 -17.53 -4.39 -30.35
CA GLY A 302 -18.30 -3.22 -30.76
C GLY A 302 -18.60 -2.19 -29.66
N LYS A 303 -18.21 -2.43 -28.40
CA LYS A 303 -18.27 -1.41 -27.34
C LYS A 303 -17.02 -0.53 -27.35
N ASN A 304 -17.20 0.79 -27.30
CA ASN A 304 -16.09 1.71 -27.05
C ASN A 304 -15.80 1.83 -25.54
N ALA A 305 -14.71 2.53 -25.18
CA ALA A 305 -14.28 2.71 -23.80
C ALA A 305 -15.37 3.32 -22.91
N ASP A 306 -16.01 4.40 -23.38
CA ASP A 306 -17.05 5.14 -22.66
C ASP A 306 -18.25 4.23 -22.35
N GLN A 307 -18.73 3.50 -23.36
CA GLN A 307 -19.84 2.56 -23.25
C GLN A 307 -19.51 1.39 -22.32
N TYR A 308 -18.29 0.86 -22.40
CA TYR A 308 -17.84 -0.21 -21.53
C TYR A 308 -17.79 0.26 -20.07
N LEU A 309 -17.10 1.37 -19.79
CA LEU A 309 -16.93 1.89 -18.44
C LEU A 309 -18.25 2.31 -17.81
N LEU A 310 -19.12 3.01 -18.54
CA LEU A 310 -20.47 3.36 -18.04
C LEU A 310 -21.30 2.11 -17.72
N ALA A 311 -21.29 1.10 -18.60
CA ALA A 311 -22.00 -0.13 -18.35
C ALA A 311 -21.45 -0.87 -17.12
N ARG A 312 -20.12 -1.00 -16.99
CA ARG A 312 -19.50 -1.63 -15.82
C ARG A 312 -19.78 -0.88 -14.54
N LEU A 313 -19.75 0.45 -14.55
CA LEU A 313 -20.11 1.27 -13.38
C LEU A 313 -21.57 1.03 -12.98
N LYS A 314 -22.51 1.05 -13.94
CA LYS A 314 -23.91 0.75 -13.64
C LYS A 314 -24.12 -0.67 -13.10
N GLU A 315 -23.53 -1.66 -13.76
CA GLU A 315 -23.55 -3.05 -13.30
C GLU A 315 -22.95 -3.19 -11.90
N TYR A 316 -21.93 -2.41 -11.54
CA TYR A 316 -21.34 -2.42 -10.21
C TYR A 316 -22.39 -2.06 -9.16
N TYR A 317 -23.06 -0.91 -9.31
CA TYR A 317 -24.10 -0.45 -8.38
C TYR A 317 -25.33 -1.36 -8.33
N GLU A 318 -25.72 -1.98 -9.45
CA GLU A 318 -26.88 -2.89 -9.49
C GLU A 318 -26.63 -4.27 -8.85
N ASN A 319 -25.35 -4.69 -8.80
CA ASN A 319 -24.97 -6.05 -8.44
C ASN A 319 -24.38 -6.21 -7.04
N PHE A 320 -24.22 -5.13 -6.26
CA PHE A 320 -23.83 -5.25 -4.85
C PHE A 320 -25.01 -5.09 -3.88
N THR A 321 -24.87 -5.69 -2.71
CA THR A 321 -25.74 -5.49 -1.55
C THR A 321 -24.86 -5.08 -0.37
N VAL A 322 -25.29 -4.06 0.37
CA VAL A 322 -24.60 -3.63 1.59
C VAL A 322 -25.35 -4.17 2.79
N ILE A 323 -24.64 -4.85 3.68
CA ILE A 323 -25.13 -5.24 5.00
C ILE A 323 -24.25 -4.50 6.00
N ASP A 324 -24.87 -3.63 6.80
CA ASP A 324 -24.18 -2.93 7.87
C ASP A 324 -24.68 -3.40 9.24
N CYS A 325 -23.86 -4.24 9.88
CA CYS A 325 -24.15 -4.78 11.21
C CYS A 325 -24.19 -3.73 12.32
N MET A 326 -23.72 -2.50 12.06
CA MET A 326 -23.86 -1.38 13.00
C MET A 326 -25.27 -0.78 12.97
N ILE A 327 -25.96 -0.88 11.84
CA ILE A 327 -27.31 -0.33 11.65
C ILE A 327 -28.34 -1.39 12.00
N ASP A 328 -28.23 -2.57 11.38
CA ASP A 328 -29.17 -3.66 11.52
C ASP A 328 -28.46 -5.01 11.60
N LYS A 329 -29.02 -5.93 12.37
CA LYS A 329 -28.52 -7.32 12.41
C LYS A 329 -28.84 -8.06 11.11
N PRO A 330 -27.99 -9.00 10.66
CA PRO A 330 -28.30 -9.81 9.49
C PRO A 330 -29.60 -10.61 9.64
N ASP A 331 -30.43 -10.63 8.60
CA ASP A 331 -31.65 -11.43 8.58
C ASP A 331 -31.34 -12.95 8.49
N LEU A 332 -31.71 -13.66 9.55
CA LEU A 332 -31.53 -15.10 9.73
C LEU A 332 -32.67 -15.95 9.13
N THR A 333 -33.78 -15.36 8.70
CA THR A 333 -35.03 -16.08 8.35
C THR A 333 -34.85 -17.14 7.26
N ASN A 334 -33.89 -16.93 6.34
CA ASN A 334 -33.58 -17.85 5.24
C ASN A 334 -32.17 -18.46 5.33
N MET A 335 -31.60 -18.48 6.54
CA MET A 335 -30.33 -19.15 6.80
C MET A 335 -30.57 -20.55 7.34
N GLU A 336 -29.68 -21.47 6.99
CA GLU A 336 -29.69 -22.82 7.53
C GLU A 336 -28.61 -22.95 8.60
N ILE A 337 -28.80 -23.86 9.55
CA ILE A 337 -27.80 -24.13 10.59
C ILE A 337 -26.73 -25.06 10.01
N TYR A 338 -25.46 -24.70 10.22
CA TYR A 338 -24.31 -25.53 9.90
C TYR A 338 -23.45 -25.72 11.14
N LYS A 339 -22.90 -26.92 11.28
CA LYS A 339 -21.92 -27.28 12.30
C LYS A 339 -20.51 -27.16 11.72
N LYS A 340 -19.61 -26.46 12.41
CA LYS A 340 -18.20 -26.40 12.05
C LYS A 340 -17.59 -27.79 12.15
N ARG A 341 -16.82 -28.19 11.14
CA ARG A 341 -16.09 -29.46 11.13
C ARG A 341 -14.88 -29.35 12.05
N PRO A 342 -14.50 -30.44 12.74
CA PRO A 342 -13.19 -30.52 13.34
C PRO A 342 -12.13 -30.36 12.25
N LEU A 343 -11.41 -29.24 12.31
CA LEU A 343 -10.40 -28.87 11.34
C LEU A 343 -9.15 -28.44 12.10
N VAL A 344 -8.00 -28.92 11.63
CA VAL A 344 -6.71 -28.47 12.14
C VAL A 344 -6.45 -27.06 11.61
N GLN A 345 -6.29 -26.13 12.53
CA GLN A 345 -5.95 -24.74 12.30
C GLN A 345 -4.67 -24.40 13.06
N GLY A 346 -4.11 -23.23 12.79
CA GLY A 346 -3.00 -22.69 13.56
C GLY A 346 -3.52 -21.81 14.68
N TYR A 347 -2.75 -21.69 15.76
CA TYR A 347 -2.90 -20.62 16.73
C TYR A 347 -1.55 -20.12 17.21
N VAL A 348 -1.52 -18.87 17.63
CA VAL A 348 -0.38 -18.22 18.28
C VAL A 348 -0.90 -17.46 19.49
N LYS A 349 -0.21 -17.56 20.63
CA LYS A 349 -0.48 -16.67 21.77
C LYS A 349 0.34 -15.40 21.59
N CYS A 350 -0.28 -14.23 21.66
CA CYS A 350 0.42 -12.96 21.42
C CYS A 350 1.63 -12.76 22.34
N THR A 351 1.51 -13.17 23.61
CA THR A 351 2.59 -13.02 24.60
C THR A 351 3.76 -13.99 24.42
N ASP A 352 3.66 -14.95 23.51
CA ASP A 352 4.80 -15.77 23.09
C ASP A 352 5.75 -14.99 22.15
N ILE A 353 5.25 -13.92 21.54
CA ILE A 353 6.00 -13.07 20.59
C ILE A 353 6.38 -11.73 21.21
N PHE A 354 5.39 -10.97 21.70
CA PHE A 354 5.59 -9.63 22.24
C PHE A 354 5.14 -9.52 23.69
N LYS A 355 5.82 -8.70 24.49
CA LYS A 355 5.48 -8.50 25.90
C LYS A 355 4.04 -7.98 26.07
N LYS A 356 3.44 -8.33 27.21
CA LYS A 356 2.13 -7.82 27.59
C LYS A 356 2.09 -6.29 27.54
N GLY A 357 1.03 -5.73 26.95
CA GLY A 357 0.82 -4.30 26.78
C GLY A 357 1.44 -3.70 25.51
N THR A 358 2.21 -4.47 24.72
CA THR A 358 2.70 -3.99 23.43
C THR A 358 1.54 -3.79 22.45
N PRO A 359 1.33 -2.59 21.87
CA PRO A 359 0.37 -2.39 20.80
C PRO A 359 0.87 -3.09 19.53
N VAL A 360 0.01 -3.89 18.91
CA VAL A 360 0.38 -4.76 17.79
C VAL A 360 -0.54 -4.59 16.59
N ILE A 361 0.02 -4.79 15.40
CA ILE A 361 -0.72 -4.94 14.15
C ILE A 361 -0.52 -6.38 13.66
N ILE A 362 -1.60 -7.07 13.31
CA ILE A 362 -1.51 -8.36 12.62
C ILE A 362 -1.69 -8.11 11.13
N ARG A 363 -0.65 -8.36 10.34
CA ARG A 363 -0.70 -8.25 8.88
C ARG A 363 -1.09 -9.56 8.25
N THR A 364 -2.13 -9.52 7.43
CA THR A 364 -2.60 -10.65 6.63
C THR A 364 -2.44 -10.35 5.15
N LEU A 365 -2.75 -11.32 4.30
CA LEU A 365 -2.77 -11.12 2.84
C LEU A 365 -3.80 -10.06 2.40
N ARG A 366 -4.89 -9.87 3.18
CA ARG A 366 -6.02 -9.02 2.79
C ARG A 366 -6.02 -7.65 3.45
N CYS A 367 -5.63 -7.58 4.72
CA CYS A 367 -5.66 -6.36 5.50
C CYS A 367 -4.73 -6.42 6.71
N ASP A 368 -4.52 -5.26 7.32
CA ASP A 368 -3.91 -5.11 8.63
C ASP A 368 -5.02 -5.04 9.69
N MET A 369 -4.91 -5.86 10.73
CA MET A 369 -5.75 -5.77 11.92
C MET A 369 -5.00 -4.95 12.97
N ASP A 370 -5.51 -3.75 13.25
CA ASP A 370 -4.92 -2.78 14.18
C ASP A 370 -5.75 -2.65 15.48
N ASN A 371 -5.33 -1.78 16.40
CA ASN A 371 -5.93 -1.51 17.71
C ASN A 371 -5.94 -2.72 18.65
N LEU A 372 -4.97 -3.63 18.47
CA LEU A 372 -4.75 -4.78 19.32
C LEU A 372 -3.63 -4.50 20.33
N LEU A 373 -3.75 -5.09 21.52
CA LEU A 373 -2.71 -5.10 22.55
C LEU A 373 -2.30 -6.55 22.79
N SER A 374 -0.99 -6.82 22.75
CA SER A 374 -0.47 -8.12 23.18
C SER A 374 -0.86 -8.34 24.65
N ASP A 375 -1.68 -9.35 24.90
CA ASP A 375 -2.14 -9.73 26.24
C ASP A 375 -2.10 -11.25 26.37
N ASP A 376 -2.04 -11.74 27.60
CA ASP A 376 -2.11 -13.18 27.90
C ASP A 376 -3.44 -13.79 27.47
N ASP A 377 -4.46 -12.95 27.34
CA ASP A 377 -5.79 -13.34 26.90
C ASP A 377 -6.00 -13.18 25.39
N LEU A 378 -5.02 -12.65 24.63
CA LEU A 378 -5.15 -12.50 23.19
C LEU A 378 -4.45 -13.64 22.44
N TYR A 379 -5.25 -14.41 21.71
CA TYR A 379 -4.82 -15.49 20.83
C TYR A 379 -5.09 -15.09 19.39
N ILE A 380 -4.29 -15.61 18.48
CA ILE A 380 -4.40 -15.39 17.04
C ILE A 380 -4.65 -16.75 16.42
N VAL A 381 -5.78 -16.96 15.76
CA VAL A 381 -6.06 -18.22 15.06
C VAL A 381 -5.78 -18.03 13.56
N ILE A 382 -5.04 -18.96 12.98
CA ILE A 382 -4.64 -18.99 11.58
C ILE A 382 -5.48 -20.06 10.88
N GLY A 383 -6.31 -19.65 9.93
CA GLY A 383 -7.12 -20.51 9.09
C GLY A 383 -6.30 -21.32 8.09
N ILE A 384 -6.95 -22.28 7.44
CA ILE A 384 -6.32 -23.21 6.49
C ILE A 384 -5.79 -22.53 5.21
N LYS A 385 -6.14 -21.27 4.97
CA LYS A 385 -5.63 -20.46 3.85
C LYS A 385 -4.80 -19.26 4.30
N GLY A 386 -4.40 -19.22 5.57
CA GLY A 386 -3.61 -18.11 6.12
C GLY A 386 -4.44 -16.86 6.45
N ASP A 387 -5.78 -16.94 6.39
CA ASP A 387 -6.64 -15.96 7.04
C ASP A 387 -6.42 -15.99 8.56
N VAL A 388 -6.52 -14.84 9.21
CA VAL A 388 -6.21 -14.71 10.64
C VAL A 388 -7.38 -14.06 11.36
N HIS A 389 -7.66 -14.50 12.58
CA HIS A 389 -8.59 -13.82 13.48
C HIS A 389 -8.06 -13.79 14.91
N PRO A 390 -7.98 -12.59 15.54
CA PRO A 390 -7.73 -12.48 16.96
C PRO A 390 -8.95 -12.97 17.75
N ILE A 391 -8.70 -13.64 18.86
CA ILE A 391 -9.73 -14.22 19.72
C ILE A 391 -9.28 -14.17 21.19
N LEU A 392 -10.23 -13.90 22.08
CA LEU A 392 -9.95 -13.92 23.52
C LEU A 392 -9.76 -15.36 24.00
N LYS A 393 -8.95 -15.55 25.04
CA LYS A 393 -8.59 -16.85 25.61
C LYS A 393 -9.77 -17.73 25.99
N ASP A 394 -10.72 -17.18 26.76
CA ASP A 394 -11.90 -17.95 27.21
C ASP A 394 -12.73 -18.43 26.03
N LYS A 395 -12.85 -17.54 25.03
CA LYS A 395 -13.45 -17.80 23.74
C LYS A 395 -12.67 -18.92 23.01
N PHE A 396 -11.36 -18.79 22.84
CA PHE A 396 -10.50 -19.78 22.20
C PHE A 396 -10.64 -21.19 22.81
N PHE A 397 -10.47 -21.32 24.12
CA PHE A 397 -10.56 -22.63 24.80
C PHE A 397 -11.98 -23.19 24.89
N LYS A 398 -13.02 -22.37 24.67
CA LYS A 398 -14.40 -22.86 24.52
C LYS A 398 -14.59 -23.61 23.20
N TRP A 399 -13.91 -23.19 22.13
CA TRP A 399 -14.18 -23.69 20.76
C TRP A 399 -13.04 -24.46 20.11
N TYR A 400 -11.85 -24.42 20.68
CA TYR A 400 -10.66 -25.05 20.15
C TYR A 400 -9.93 -25.88 21.20
N GLU A 401 -9.46 -27.05 20.77
CA GLU A 401 -8.51 -27.87 21.52
C GLU A 401 -7.10 -27.56 21.00
N ALA A 402 -6.27 -26.97 21.85
CA ALA A 402 -4.90 -26.62 21.52
C ALA A 402 -3.96 -27.82 21.68
N THR A 403 -2.95 -27.90 20.81
CA THR A 403 -1.86 -28.88 20.89
C THR A 403 -0.52 -28.15 20.72
N ASP A 404 0.56 -28.72 21.26
CA ASP A 404 1.92 -28.16 21.10
C ASP A 404 2.58 -28.52 19.76
N GLU A 405 1.88 -29.21 18.86
CA GLU A 405 2.42 -29.54 17.54
C GLU A 405 2.56 -28.27 16.67
N PRO A 406 3.65 -28.12 15.90
CA PRO A 406 3.81 -26.98 15.00
C PRO A 406 2.76 -27.01 13.88
N PHE A 407 2.28 -25.82 13.51
CA PHE A 407 1.35 -25.63 12.39
C PHE A 407 2.06 -24.97 11.22
N ASP A 408 1.88 -25.54 10.03
CA ASP A 408 2.37 -24.98 8.78
C ASP A 408 1.33 -25.21 7.68
N ILE A 409 1.23 -24.25 6.77
CA ILE A 409 0.37 -24.27 5.59
C ILE A 409 1.11 -23.66 4.39
N GLU A 410 0.81 -24.17 3.21
CA GLU A 410 1.26 -23.57 1.96
C GLU A 410 0.32 -22.40 1.60
N THR A 411 0.83 -21.18 1.70
CA THR A 411 0.09 -19.95 1.39
C THR A 411 1.03 -18.97 0.67
N PRO A 412 0.53 -18.16 -0.28
CA PRO A 412 1.32 -17.11 -0.92
C PRO A 412 1.89 -16.07 0.07
N TYR A 413 1.24 -15.93 1.23
CA TYR A 413 1.68 -15.02 2.30
C TYR A 413 1.34 -15.64 3.65
N PHE A 414 2.36 -15.89 4.47
CA PHE A 414 2.16 -16.26 5.87
C PHE A 414 1.99 -14.98 6.71
N PRO A 415 1.00 -14.91 7.62
CA PRO A 415 0.76 -13.71 8.40
C PRO A 415 1.91 -13.32 9.34
N HIS A 416 2.08 -12.02 9.57
CA HIS A 416 3.11 -11.48 10.47
C HIS A 416 2.46 -10.58 11.54
N ILE A 417 3.14 -10.42 12.68
CA ILE A 417 2.74 -9.48 13.73
C ILE A 417 3.80 -8.39 13.87
N ILE A 418 3.34 -7.16 14.10
CA ILE A 418 4.18 -5.96 14.10
C ILE A 418 4.02 -5.24 15.42
N ASP A 419 5.13 -4.94 16.09
CA ASP A 419 5.14 -4.02 17.24
C ASP A 419 5.02 -2.57 16.74
N LYS A 420 3.94 -1.87 17.11
CA LYS A 420 3.69 -0.49 16.66
C LYS A 420 4.67 0.51 17.23
N ASN A 421 5.27 0.23 18.39
CA ASN A 421 6.18 1.17 19.04
C ASN A 421 7.55 1.16 18.36
N THR A 422 8.02 -0.02 17.96
CA THR A 422 9.38 -0.22 17.47
C THR A 422 9.45 -0.43 15.96
N GLY A 423 8.33 -0.81 15.34
CA GLY A 423 8.35 -1.35 14.00
C GLY A 423 9.15 -2.67 13.95
N SER A 424 8.97 -3.58 14.89
CA SER A 424 9.52 -4.93 14.75
C SER A 424 8.51 -5.83 14.05
N ILE A 425 8.87 -6.44 12.92
CA ILE A 425 8.03 -7.41 12.21
C ILE A 425 8.49 -8.82 12.57
N VAL A 426 7.56 -9.66 13.03
CA VAL A 426 7.82 -11.05 13.37
C VAL A 426 6.87 -11.96 12.60
N ASP A 427 7.43 -12.95 11.90
CA ASP A 427 6.66 -14.01 11.24
C ASP A 427 5.95 -14.86 12.31
N LEU A 428 4.66 -15.12 12.11
CA LEU A 428 3.89 -15.99 13.02
C LEU A 428 4.28 -17.47 12.88
N LYS A 429 4.86 -17.87 11.74
CA LYS A 429 5.13 -19.27 11.39
C LYS A 429 5.96 -20.03 12.44
N PRO A 430 7.05 -19.47 13.01
CA PRO A 430 7.83 -20.16 14.04
C PRO A 430 7.08 -20.37 15.37
N TYR A 431 6.01 -19.61 15.60
CA TYR A 431 5.21 -19.63 16.83
C TYR A 431 3.88 -20.35 16.64
N ALA A 432 3.49 -20.65 15.39
CA ALA A 432 2.22 -21.26 15.06
C ALA A 432 2.16 -22.71 15.53
N LYS A 433 1.17 -23.00 16.38
CA LYS A 433 0.87 -24.34 16.90
C LYS A 433 -0.50 -24.81 16.39
N LYS A 434 -0.75 -26.11 16.38
CA LYS A 434 -2.03 -26.66 15.92
C LYS A 434 -3.11 -26.52 16.98
N CYS A 435 -4.29 -26.07 16.57
CA CYS A 435 -5.52 -26.24 17.32
C CYS A 435 -6.56 -26.94 16.45
N VAL A 436 -7.50 -27.65 17.09
CA VAL A 436 -8.60 -28.32 16.42
C VAL A 436 -9.90 -27.71 16.90
N SER A 437 -10.76 -27.28 15.97
CA SER A 437 -12.10 -26.85 16.39
C SER A 437 -12.85 -28.02 17.04
N THR A 438 -13.39 -27.80 18.24
CA THR A 438 -14.19 -28.77 19.02
C THR A 438 -15.39 -29.33 18.27
N GLY A 439 -15.77 -28.71 17.14
CA GLY A 439 -16.89 -29.09 16.32
C GLY A 439 -18.23 -28.57 16.87
N GLU A 440 -18.33 -28.16 18.13
CA GLU A 440 -19.55 -27.62 18.77
C GLU A 440 -19.84 -26.15 18.43
N VAL A 441 -19.29 -25.68 17.32
CA VAL A 441 -19.50 -24.32 16.80
C VAL A 441 -20.59 -24.38 15.74
N TYR A 442 -21.72 -23.74 16.01
CA TYR A 442 -22.85 -23.64 15.10
C TYR A 442 -22.93 -22.23 14.51
N ILE A 443 -23.36 -22.17 13.25
CA ILE A 443 -23.58 -20.93 12.51
C ILE A 443 -24.90 -21.00 11.75
N TYR A 444 -25.55 -19.87 11.58
CA TYR A 444 -26.54 -19.64 10.54
C TYR A 444 -25.81 -19.22 9.27
N ALA A 445 -26.05 -19.89 8.15
CA ALA A 445 -25.44 -19.51 6.88
C ALA A 445 -26.38 -19.62 5.69
N LYS A 446 -26.16 -18.75 4.70
CA LYS A 446 -26.81 -18.83 3.39
C LYS A 446 -25.81 -18.46 2.28
N PRO A 447 -25.90 -19.09 1.10
CA PRO A 447 -25.12 -18.67 -0.05
C PRO A 447 -25.58 -17.28 -0.51
N LEU A 448 -24.61 -16.47 -0.94
CA LEU A 448 -24.82 -15.15 -1.51
C LEU A 448 -25.26 -15.29 -2.96
N SER A 449 -26.34 -14.59 -3.34
CA SER A 449 -26.80 -14.52 -4.72
C SER A 449 -26.19 -13.36 -5.50
N LYS A 450 -25.66 -12.36 -4.79
CA LYS A 450 -25.07 -11.13 -5.32
C LYS A 450 -23.77 -10.82 -4.58
N THR A 451 -22.95 -9.96 -5.16
CA THR A 451 -21.80 -9.40 -4.46
C THR A 451 -22.30 -8.73 -3.18
N THR A 452 -21.74 -9.06 -2.03
CA THR A 452 -22.20 -8.56 -0.74
C THR A 452 -21.04 -7.90 -0.01
N LYS A 453 -21.27 -6.68 0.45
CA LYS A 453 -20.34 -5.90 1.27
C LYS A 453 -20.86 -5.92 2.70
N LEU A 454 -20.11 -6.57 3.57
CA LEU A 454 -20.49 -6.73 4.97
C LEU A 454 -19.60 -5.83 5.84
N PHE A 455 -20.19 -4.78 6.38
CA PHE A 455 -19.58 -3.98 7.45
C PHE A 455 -19.84 -4.70 8.77
N THR A 456 -18.76 -5.04 9.46
CA THR A 456 -18.84 -5.77 10.73
C THR A 456 -18.76 -4.80 11.90
N LEU A 457 -19.12 -5.25 13.10
CA LEU A 457 -18.96 -4.40 14.30
C LEU A 457 -17.49 -4.12 14.65
N TRP A 458 -16.57 -4.94 14.12
CA TRP A 458 -15.14 -4.92 14.43
C TRP A 458 -14.33 -4.08 13.45
N ASP A 459 -14.85 -3.84 12.25
CA ASP A 459 -14.22 -3.02 11.21
C ASP A 459 -15.23 -2.03 10.65
N ARG A 460 -15.03 -0.76 10.99
CA ARG A 460 -15.95 0.35 10.67
C ARG A 460 -15.58 1.08 9.39
N ASP A 461 -14.30 1.03 9.05
CA ASP A 461 -13.72 1.84 7.98
C ASP A 461 -13.60 1.02 6.69
N THR A 462 -13.70 -0.31 6.77
CA THR A 462 -13.74 -1.22 5.62
C THR A 462 -14.84 -2.28 5.73
N TYR A 463 -14.95 -3.15 4.72
CA TYR A 463 -15.97 -4.21 4.67
C TYR A 463 -15.39 -5.52 4.13
N MET A 464 -15.99 -6.63 4.56
CA MET A 464 -15.74 -7.94 3.94
C MET A 464 -16.50 -8.02 2.62
N LEU A 465 -15.79 -8.36 1.54
CA LEU A 465 -16.38 -8.58 0.23
C LEU A 465 -16.67 -10.07 0.00
N GLY A 466 -17.92 -10.40 -0.33
CA GLY A 466 -18.33 -11.73 -0.77
C GLY A 466 -18.85 -11.72 -2.19
N LYS A 467 -18.46 -12.72 -2.98
CA LYS A 467 -18.93 -12.90 -4.36
C LYS A 467 -20.16 -13.83 -4.38
N PRO A 468 -20.95 -13.83 -5.47
CA PRO A 468 -22.00 -14.82 -5.65
C PRO A 468 -21.48 -16.25 -5.47
N GLY A 469 -22.14 -17.03 -4.63
CA GLY A 469 -21.76 -18.39 -4.25
C GLY A 469 -20.97 -18.51 -2.94
N ASP A 470 -20.34 -17.43 -2.47
CA ASP A 470 -19.78 -17.35 -1.12
C ASP A 470 -20.92 -17.36 -0.08
N TYR A 471 -20.59 -17.48 1.21
CA TYR A 471 -21.59 -17.59 2.26
C TYR A 471 -21.53 -16.40 3.21
N LEU A 472 -22.69 -15.83 3.51
CA LEU A 472 -22.87 -15.02 4.70
C LEU A 472 -23.11 -15.97 5.87
N ALA A 473 -22.30 -15.86 6.90
CA ALA A 473 -22.37 -16.64 8.12
C ALA A 473 -22.59 -15.73 9.33
N VAL A 474 -23.38 -16.19 10.29
CA VAL A 474 -23.62 -15.54 11.59
C VAL A 474 -23.49 -16.60 12.67
N ARG A 475 -22.75 -16.32 13.74
CA ARG A 475 -22.62 -17.28 14.85
C ARG A 475 -23.95 -17.47 15.57
N GLU A 476 -24.26 -18.71 15.92
CA GLU A 476 -25.49 -19.06 16.65
C GLU A 476 -25.50 -18.46 18.07
N ASP A 477 -24.34 -18.43 18.74
CA ASP A 477 -24.20 -17.92 20.11
C ASP A 477 -23.81 -16.43 20.19
N ASP A 478 -23.60 -15.77 19.04
CA ASP A 478 -23.26 -14.35 18.95
C ASP A 478 -23.75 -13.75 17.63
N GLU A 479 -24.99 -13.27 17.58
CA GLU A 479 -25.61 -12.69 16.37
C GLU A 479 -24.88 -11.44 15.83
N ASN A 480 -23.96 -10.88 16.64
CA ASN A 480 -23.13 -9.74 16.29
C ASN A 480 -21.85 -10.17 15.53
N ASP A 481 -21.54 -11.47 15.54
CA ASP A 481 -20.41 -12.05 14.83
C ASP A 481 -20.88 -12.58 13.46
N ALA A 482 -21.01 -11.64 12.53
CA ALA A 482 -21.32 -11.89 11.14
C ALA A 482 -20.06 -11.75 10.27
N TYR A 483 -19.87 -12.68 9.35
CA TYR A 483 -18.72 -12.69 8.45
C TYR A 483 -19.04 -13.36 7.11
N ILE A 484 -18.21 -13.08 6.11
CA ILE A 484 -18.28 -13.74 4.80
C ILE A 484 -17.21 -14.83 4.71
N VAL A 485 -17.61 -16.01 4.24
CA VAL A 485 -16.73 -17.15 3.98
C VAL A 485 -16.79 -17.51 2.50
N SER A 486 -15.65 -17.66 1.85
CA SER A 486 -15.65 -18.08 0.45
C SER A 486 -16.21 -19.50 0.30
N LYS A 487 -16.89 -19.78 -0.82
CA LYS A 487 -17.58 -21.07 -1.04
C LYS A 487 -16.71 -22.29 -0.76
N ASP A 488 -15.51 -22.27 -1.30
CA ASP A 488 -14.52 -23.34 -1.20
C ASP A 488 -14.00 -23.55 0.22
N ILE A 489 -13.85 -22.48 1.01
CA ILE A 489 -13.54 -22.58 2.44
C ILE A 489 -14.76 -23.11 3.20
N PHE A 490 -15.96 -22.62 2.89
CA PHE A 490 -17.19 -22.99 3.58
C PHE A 490 -17.46 -24.50 3.48
N GLU A 491 -17.31 -25.09 2.30
CA GLU A 491 -17.51 -26.52 2.05
C GLU A 491 -16.51 -27.41 2.82
N LEU A 492 -15.29 -26.90 3.07
CA LEU A 492 -14.26 -27.58 3.86
C LEU A 492 -14.44 -27.42 5.37
N THR A 493 -15.02 -26.29 5.80
CA THR A 493 -15.07 -25.89 7.21
C THR A 493 -16.41 -26.20 7.88
N TYR A 494 -17.49 -26.33 7.12
CA TYR A 494 -18.83 -26.53 7.66
C TYR A 494 -19.53 -27.75 7.07
N LYS A 495 -20.42 -28.35 7.84
CA LYS A 495 -21.35 -29.39 7.40
C LYS A 495 -22.75 -29.05 7.91
N LYS A 496 -23.75 -29.36 7.08
CA LYS A 496 -25.15 -29.22 7.46
C LYS A 496 -25.52 -30.23 8.54
#